data_AF-A0A8B9ZX35-F1
#
_entry.id   AF-A0A8B9ZX35-F1
#
_cell.length_a   1.000
_cell.length_b   1.000
_cell.length_c   1.000
_cell.angle_alpha   90.00
_cell.angle_beta   90.00
_cell.angle_gamma   90.00
#
_symmetry.space_group_name_H-M   'P 1'
#
loop_
_entity.id
_entity.type
_entity.pdbx_description
1 polymer ?
#
loop_
_entity_poly.entity_id
_entity_poly.type
_entity_poly.pdbx_seq_one_letter_code
_entity_poly.pdbx_strand_id
1 'polypeptide(L)'
;MDLPLDEEDGTFTNISLADDSERRSGRRRPAAGRARAAGMNAEMDAVEAENQVELEEKTRLINQVLELQHTLEDLSARVDAVKEENLKLKSENQVLGQYIENLMSASSVFQTTDTKSKRK
;
A
#
# COMPACT_ATOMS: atom_id res chain seq x y z
N MET A 1 12.15 -22.55 -34.21
CA MET A 1 11.03 -23.04 -35.00
C MET A 1 9.83 -22.16 -34.72
N ASP A 2 9.40 -21.19 -35.49
CA ASP A 2 9.92 -20.44 -36.63
C ASP A 2 9.03 -19.19 -36.68
N LEU A 3 9.62 -18.02 -36.92
CA LEU A 3 8.86 -16.81 -37.22
C LEU A 3 8.59 -16.81 -38.73
N PRO A 4 7.33 -16.75 -39.20
CA PRO A 4 7.07 -16.47 -40.60
C PRO A 4 7.24 -14.96 -40.82
N LEU A 5 8.31 -14.61 -41.55
CA LEU A 5 8.45 -13.32 -42.20
C LEU A 5 7.66 -13.38 -43.50
N ASP A 6 6.37 -13.04 -43.46
CA ASP A 6 5.58 -12.90 -44.68
C ASP A 6 5.86 -11.52 -45.29
N GLU A 7 6.85 -11.55 -46.17
CA GLU A 7 7.00 -10.86 -47.45
C GLU A 7 5.96 -9.75 -47.75
N GLU A 8 6.41 -8.50 -47.70
CA GLU A 8 5.65 -7.38 -48.26
C GLU A 8 5.59 -7.49 -49.78
N ASP A 9 4.45 -7.96 -50.30
CA ASP A 9 4.10 -7.92 -51.72
C ASP A 9 3.84 -6.46 -52.14
N GLY A 10 4.92 -5.79 -52.54
CA GLY A 10 4.91 -4.45 -53.12
C GLY A 10 4.17 -4.44 -54.44
N THR A 11 2.84 -4.30 -54.37
CA THR A 11 1.98 -4.00 -55.51
C THR A 11 2.40 -2.65 -56.11
N PHE A 12 3.27 -2.72 -57.12
CA PHE A 12 3.73 -1.56 -57.87
C PHE A 12 2.51 -0.95 -58.59
N THR A 13 1.98 0.12 -58.03
CA THR A 13 0.92 0.90 -58.65
C THR A 13 1.50 1.60 -59.88
N ASN A 14 1.03 1.20 -61.06
CA ASN A 14 1.33 1.88 -62.32
C ASN A 14 0.90 3.35 -62.22
N ILE A 15 1.86 4.25 -62.02
CA ILE A 15 1.65 5.69 -62.15
C ILE A 15 1.65 6.02 -63.64
N SER A 16 0.48 6.36 -64.17
CA SER A 16 0.35 6.97 -65.50
C SER A 16 1.06 8.32 -65.50
N LEU A 17 2.11 8.43 -66.31
CA LEU A 17 2.83 9.67 -66.58
C LEU A 17 2.01 10.50 -67.58
N ALA A 18 0.99 11.19 -67.08
CA ALA A 18 0.30 12.23 -67.84
C ALA A 18 1.01 13.57 -67.60
N ASP A 19 1.64 14.03 -68.66
CA ASP A 19 2.17 15.38 -68.90
C ASP A 19 1.13 16.44 -68.51
N ASP A 20 1.40 17.26 -67.48
CA ASP A 20 0.60 18.47 -67.22
C ASP A 20 1.53 19.69 -67.18
N SER A 21 1.44 20.41 -68.29
CA SER A 21 2.18 21.63 -68.60
C SER A 21 1.91 22.73 -67.57
N GLU A 22 2.97 23.45 -67.22
CA GLU A 22 2.97 24.62 -66.34
C GLU A 22 1.79 25.58 -66.55
N ARG A 23 0.91 25.73 -65.55
CA ARG A 23 0.11 26.95 -65.36
C ARG A 23 -0.11 27.31 -63.89
N ARG A 24 0.55 28.40 -63.50
CA ARG A 24 0.04 29.51 -62.67
C ARG A 24 -0.41 29.24 -61.23
N SER A 25 0.21 30.07 -60.37
CA SER A 25 -0.39 30.79 -59.24
C SER A 25 -0.64 29.98 -57.97
N GLY A 26 -0.01 30.44 -56.89
CA GLY A 26 0.01 29.79 -55.59
C GLY A 26 -1.36 29.42 -55.04
N ARG A 27 -1.48 28.18 -54.60
CA ARG A 27 -2.52 27.70 -53.69
C ARG A 27 -1.85 27.22 -52.42
N ARG A 28 -2.14 27.92 -51.30
CA ARG A 28 -1.75 27.53 -49.94
C ARG A 28 -2.30 26.12 -49.67
N ARG A 29 -1.43 25.18 -49.30
CA ARG A 29 -1.79 23.83 -48.84
C ARG A 29 -2.69 23.95 -47.59
N PRO A 30 -3.69 23.08 -47.41
CA PRO A 30 -4.61 23.19 -46.29
C PRO A 30 -3.88 22.88 -44.97
N ALA A 31 -4.19 23.65 -43.93
CA ALA A 31 -3.66 23.55 -42.57
C ALA A 31 -4.09 22.26 -41.82
N ALA A 32 -4.55 21.22 -42.53
CA ALA A 32 -5.13 20.01 -41.96
C ALA A 32 -4.09 19.08 -41.31
N GLY A 33 -2.85 19.05 -41.82
CA GLY A 33 -1.77 18.22 -41.26
C GLY A 33 -1.29 18.70 -39.88
N ARG A 34 -1.22 20.02 -39.65
CA ARG A 34 -0.85 20.59 -38.35
C ARG A 34 -1.96 20.46 -37.31
N ALA A 35 -3.23 20.56 -37.72
CA ALA A 35 -4.37 20.41 -36.81
C ALA A 35 -4.47 18.98 -36.25
N ARG A 36 -4.25 17.95 -37.07
CA ARG A 36 -4.24 16.55 -36.60
C ARG A 36 -3.05 16.24 -35.69
N ALA A 37 -1.85 16.72 -36.01
CA ALA A 37 -0.67 16.56 -35.14
C ALA A 37 -0.81 17.31 -33.80
N ALA A 38 -1.39 18.51 -33.81
CA ALA A 38 -1.67 19.26 -32.58
C ALA A 38 -2.75 18.59 -31.72
N GLY A 39 -3.76 17.96 -32.33
CA GLY A 39 -4.78 17.18 -31.62
C GLY A 39 -4.20 15.93 -30.95
N MET A 40 -3.33 15.18 -31.65
CA MET A 40 -2.69 13.98 -31.09
C MET A 40 -1.70 14.31 -29.97
N ASN A 41 -0.98 15.44 -30.06
CA ASN A 41 -0.11 15.91 -28.96
C ASN A 41 -0.93 16.35 -27.74
N ALA A 42 -2.03 17.07 -27.93
CA ALA A 42 -2.89 17.49 -26.82
C ALA A 42 -3.58 16.30 -26.11
N GLU A 43 -3.92 15.25 -26.86
CA GLU A 43 -4.47 14.01 -26.30
C GLU A 43 -3.41 13.21 -25.52
N MET A 44 -2.17 13.16 -26.01
CA MET A 44 -1.03 12.57 -25.29
C MET A 44 -0.74 13.32 -23.98
N ASP A 45 -0.70 14.67 -24.02
CA ASP A 45 -0.47 15.52 -22.85
C ASP A 45 -1.59 15.37 -21.81
N ALA A 46 -2.85 15.19 -22.25
CA ALA A 46 -3.97 14.94 -21.35
C ALA A 46 -3.87 13.59 -20.63
N VAL A 47 -3.48 12.54 -21.35
CA VAL A 47 -3.26 11.19 -20.78
C VAL A 47 -2.07 11.19 -19.81
N GLU A 48 -1.00 11.93 -20.11
CA GLU A 48 0.16 12.06 -19.21
C GLU A 48 -0.19 12.85 -17.94
N ALA A 49 -1.04 13.88 -18.05
CA ALA A 49 -1.55 14.63 -16.90
C ALA A 49 -2.45 13.76 -16.00
N GLU A 50 -3.33 12.92 -16.56
CA GLU A 50 -4.14 11.98 -15.78
C GLU A 50 -3.27 10.94 -15.05
N ASN A 51 -2.29 10.37 -15.74
CA ASN A 51 -1.34 9.42 -15.13
C ASN A 51 -0.52 10.06 -13.99
N GLN A 52 -0.15 11.34 -14.12
CA GLN A 52 0.54 12.09 -13.08
C GLN A 52 -0.34 12.28 -11.83
N VAL A 53 -1.62 12.61 -12.00
CA VAL A 53 -2.57 12.72 -10.88
C VAL A 53 -2.74 11.38 -10.18
N GLU A 54 -2.91 10.29 -10.93
CA GLU A 54 -2.98 8.95 -10.33
C GLU A 54 -1.72 8.58 -9.55
N LEU A 55 -0.54 8.95 -10.05
CA LEU A 55 0.73 8.66 -9.39
C LEU A 55 0.86 9.44 -8.08
N GLU A 56 0.41 10.70 -8.07
CA GLU A 56 0.37 11.52 -6.86
C GLU A 56 -0.59 10.97 -5.82
N GLU A 57 -1.78 10.51 -6.23
CA GLU A 57 -2.74 9.88 -5.33
C GLU A 57 -2.19 8.57 -4.75
N LYS A 58 -1.59 7.72 -5.59
CA LYS A 58 -0.90 6.49 -5.15
C LYS A 58 0.19 6.82 -4.14
N THR A 59 0.99 7.86 -4.39
CA THR A 59 2.05 8.31 -3.48
C THR A 59 1.48 8.80 -2.14
N ARG A 60 0.38 9.56 -2.16
CA ARG A 60 -0.30 10.02 -0.93
C ARG A 60 -0.83 8.86 -0.10
N LEU A 61 -1.46 7.87 -0.74
CA LEU A 61 -1.95 6.67 -0.06
C LEU A 61 -0.81 5.84 0.54
N ILE A 62 0.30 5.68 -0.18
CA ILE A 62 1.50 5.00 0.33
C ILE A 62 2.00 5.69 1.60
N ASN A 63 2.12 7.01 1.60
CA ASN A 63 2.58 7.76 2.77
C ASN A 63 1.63 7.58 3.97
N GLN A 64 0.31 7.63 3.75
CA GLN A 64 -0.66 7.38 4.81
C GLN A 64 -0.53 5.96 5.40
N VAL A 65 -0.32 4.96 4.54
CA VAL A 65 -0.11 3.58 5.00
C VAL A 65 1.18 3.48 5.82
N LEU A 66 2.27 4.12 5.39
CA LEU A 66 3.53 4.12 6.13
C LEU A 66 3.42 4.78 7.50
N GLU A 67 2.72 5.92 7.60
CA GLU A 67 2.46 6.59 8.88
C GLU A 67 1.64 5.72 9.85
N LEU A 68 0.60 5.05 9.32
CA LEU A 68 -0.22 4.13 10.11
C LEU A 68 0.58 2.90 10.56
N GLN A 69 1.43 2.35 9.69
CA GLN A 69 2.32 1.24 10.05
C GLN A 69 3.27 1.62 11.18
N HIS A 70 3.90 2.79 11.09
CA HIS A 70 4.79 3.29 12.14
C HIS A 70 4.04 3.46 13.49
N THR A 71 2.86 4.08 13.45
CA THR A 71 2.03 4.26 14.66
C THR A 71 1.60 2.92 15.26
N LEU A 72 1.29 1.93 14.42
CA LEU A 72 0.90 0.59 14.85
C LEU A 72 2.08 -0.16 15.49
N GLU A 73 3.26 -0.05 14.91
CA GLU A 73 4.49 -0.63 15.45
C GLU A 73 4.80 -0.07 16.84
N ASP A 74 4.78 1.26 16.98
CA ASP A 74 4.97 1.94 18.27
C ASP A 74 3.95 1.49 19.32
N LEU A 75 2.68 1.37 18.93
CA LEU A 75 1.63 0.89 19.83
C LEU A 75 1.88 -0.58 20.22
N SER A 76 2.30 -1.43 19.29
CA SER A 76 2.62 -2.84 19.58
C SER A 76 3.76 -2.95 20.58
N ALA A 77 4.84 -2.19 20.38
CA ALA A 77 5.99 -2.17 21.30
C ALA A 77 5.57 -1.72 22.71
N ARG A 78 4.71 -0.69 22.80
CA ARG A 78 4.17 -0.23 24.09
C ARG A 78 3.29 -1.29 24.76
N VAL A 79 2.46 -2.00 23.99
CA VAL A 79 1.63 -3.10 24.51
C VAL A 79 2.51 -4.21 25.09
N ASP A 80 3.58 -4.58 24.40
CA ASP A 80 4.48 -5.63 24.88
C ASP A 80 5.26 -5.21 26.13
N ALA A 81 5.69 -3.95 26.22
CA ALA A 81 6.27 -3.39 27.44
C ALA A 81 5.30 -3.46 28.64
N VAL A 82 4.03 -3.08 28.43
CA VAL A 82 2.99 -3.16 29.47
C VAL A 82 2.71 -4.61 29.89
N LYS A 83 2.69 -5.55 28.94
CA LYS A 83 2.55 -6.98 29.26
C LYS A 83 3.72 -7.48 30.10
N GLU A 84 4.95 -7.11 29.77
CA GLU A 84 6.13 -7.50 30.52
C GLU A 84 6.09 -6.97 31.96
N GLU A 85 5.75 -5.70 32.14
CA GLU A 85 5.57 -5.10 33.47
C GLU A 85 4.46 -5.81 34.26
N ASN A 86 3.34 -6.13 33.61
CA ASN A 86 2.24 -6.85 34.25
C ASN A 86 2.67 -8.26 34.73
N LEU A 87 3.48 -8.96 33.96
CA LEU A 87 4.03 -10.26 34.35
C LEU A 87 4.97 -10.14 35.56
N LYS A 88 5.83 -9.12 35.60
CA LYS A 88 6.68 -8.84 36.75
C LYS A 88 5.86 -8.60 38.01
N LEU A 89 4.85 -7.72 37.94
CA LEU A 89 3.94 -7.43 39.06
C LEU A 89 3.17 -8.68 39.51
N LYS A 90 2.70 -9.53 38.59
CA LYS A 90 2.05 -10.80 38.95
C LYS A 90 2.98 -11.72 39.72
N SER A 91 4.24 -11.85 39.28
CA SER A 91 5.23 -12.67 39.97
C SER A 91 5.56 -12.14 41.37
N GLU A 92 5.70 -10.83 41.53
CA GLU A 92 5.94 -10.20 42.83
C GLU A 92 4.74 -10.39 43.77
N ASN A 93 3.53 -10.14 43.28
CA ASN A 93 2.31 -10.35 44.05
C ASN A 93 2.13 -11.81 44.46
N GLN A 94 2.54 -12.77 43.63
CA GLN A 94 2.52 -14.18 44.00
C GLN A 94 3.45 -14.47 45.17
N VAL A 95 4.68 -13.95 45.13
CA VAL A 95 5.65 -14.12 46.22
C VAL A 95 5.17 -13.46 47.51
N LEU A 96 4.65 -12.23 47.41
CA LEU A 96 4.06 -11.52 48.56
C LEU A 96 2.83 -12.25 49.12
N GLY A 97 1.96 -12.76 48.26
CA GLY A 97 0.80 -13.56 48.66
C GLY A 97 1.22 -14.79 49.46
N GLN A 98 2.19 -15.55 48.98
CA GLN A 98 2.72 -16.71 49.69
C GLN A 98 3.35 -16.32 51.04
N TYR A 99 4.08 -15.21 51.09
CA TYR A 99 4.65 -14.71 52.34
C TYR A 99 3.57 -14.42 53.39
N ILE A 100 2.48 -13.76 52.98
CA ILE A 100 1.34 -13.48 53.85
C ILE A 100 0.66 -14.78 54.30
N GLU A 101 0.42 -15.73 53.40
CA GLU A 101 -0.15 -17.05 53.74
C GLU A 101 0.71 -17.81 54.76
N ASN A 102 2.04 -17.78 54.59
CA ASN A 102 2.96 -18.42 55.51
C ASN A 102 2.91 -17.76 56.90
N LEU A 103 2.82 -16.43 56.97
CA LEU A 103 2.65 -15.72 58.24
C LEU A 103 1.31 -16.03 58.91
N MET A 104 0.22 -16.07 58.13
CA MET A 104 -1.11 -16.39 58.66
C MET A 104 -1.19 -17.84 59.18
N SER A 105 -0.57 -18.80 58.48
CA SER A 105 -0.58 -20.21 58.89
C SER A 105 0.36 -20.52 60.06
N ALA A 106 1.52 -19.84 60.13
CA ALA A 106 2.47 -20.00 61.24
C ALA A 106 2.04 -19.24 62.51
N SER A 107 1.26 -18.17 62.37
CA SER A 107 0.74 -17.42 63.51
C SER A 107 -0.49 -18.11 64.11
N SER A 108 -0.36 -18.59 65.35
CA SER A 108 -1.45 -19.22 66.11
C SER A 108 -2.67 -18.31 66.31
N VAL A 109 -2.55 -16.99 66.09
CA VAL A 109 -3.64 -16.01 66.23
C VAL A 109 -4.65 -16.11 65.08
N PHE A 110 -4.25 -16.61 63.90
CA PHE A 110 -5.14 -16.74 62.74
C PHE A 110 -5.63 -18.18 62.51
N GLN A 111 -5.25 -19.13 63.37
CA GLN A 111 -5.89 -20.44 63.38
C GLN A 111 -7.32 -20.26 63.87
N THR A 112 -8.27 -20.28 62.94
CA THR A 112 -9.67 -20.47 63.28
C THR A 112 -9.74 -21.68 64.19
N THR A 113 -10.33 -21.51 65.37
CA THR A 113 -10.72 -22.63 66.20
C THR A 113 -11.68 -23.48 65.37
N ASP A 114 -11.15 -24.49 64.68
CA ASP A 114 -11.92 -25.62 64.18
C ASP A 114 -12.55 -26.26 65.41
N THR A 115 -13.71 -25.73 65.81
CA THR A 115 -14.58 -26.40 66.76
C THR A 115 -15.08 -27.63 66.03
N LYS A 116 -14.35 -28.73 66.23
CA LYS A 116 -14.71 -30.10 65.85
C LYS A 116 -16.23 -30.27 65.84
N SER A 117 -16.83 -30.25 64.65
CA SER A 117 -18.07 -30.98 64.40
C SER A 117 -17.73 -32.47 64.34
N LYS A 118 -17.34 -33.03 65.48
CA LYS A 118 -17.46 -34.45 65.77
C LYS A 118 -18.73 -34.61 66.60
N ARG A 119 -19.86 -34.92 65.96
CA ARG A 119 -20.94 -35.64 66.63
C ARG A 119 -21.31 -36.87 65.80
N LYS A 120 -21.32 -37.98 66.54
CA LYS A 120 -21.60 -39.37 66.15
C LYS A 120 -22.95 -39.51 65.47
#